data_AF-A0A938D367-F1
#
_entry.id   AF-A0A938D367-F1
#
_cell.length_a   1.000
_cell.length_b   1.000
_cell.length_c   1.000
_cell.angle_alpha   90.00
_cell.angle_beta   90.00
_cell.angle_gamma   90.00
#
_symmetry.space_group_name_H-M   'P 1'
#
loop_
_entity.id
_entity.type
_entity.pdbx_description
1 polymer ?
#
loop_
_entity_poly.entity_id
_entity_poly.type
_entity_poly.pdbx_seq_one_letter_code
_entity_poly.pdbx_strand_id
1 'polypeptide(L)'
;MEGYRDLLDVARRESGLDNFGEDTFVEALEVLCSALEREARLNAAGGQALRGLILRYLRQRLEVEEWYRLHPETADRSLEAPLFGVSLPRTGSTALSFLLSSDPGVRYLRQWESAQPYPPPSTVVGPDPRRGTS
;
A
#
# COMPACT_ATOMS: atom_id res chain seq x y z
N MET A 1 21.88 -6.86 -3.76
CA MET A 1 20.40 -6.94 -3.64
C MET A 1 19.87 -7.16 -5.04
N GLU A 2 18.78 -7.92 -5.24
CA GLU A 2 18.15 -8.01 -6.57
C GLU A 2 17.82 -6.60 -7.09
N GLY A 3 17.99 -6.38 -8.40
CA GLY A 3 17.70 -5.07 -9.01
C GLY A 3 16.21 -4.79 -9.01
N TYR A 4 15.81 -3.52 -9.19
CA TYR A 4 14.39 -3.17 -9.19
C TYR A 4 13.58 -3.95 -10.25
N ARG A 5 14.19 -4.26 -11.40
CA ARG A 5 13.58 -5.05 -12.48
C ARG A 5 13.24 -6.48 -12.03
N ASP A 6 14.14 -7.12 -11.29
CA ASP A 6 13.90 -8.46 -10.75
C ASP A 6 12.71 -8.46 -9.78
N LEU A 7 12.58 -7.39 -8.97
CA LEU A 7 11.44 -7.22 -8.05
C LEU A 7 10.11 -7.03 -8.80
N LEU A 8 10.11 -6.29 -9.92
CA LEU A 8 8.94 -6.16 -10.79
C LEU A 8 8.53 -7.52 -11.34
N ASP A 9 9.48 -8.31 -11.85
CA ASP A 9 9.20 -9.62 -12.44
C ASP A 9 8.73 -10.65 -11.41
N VAL A 10 9.28 -10.61 -10.19
CA VAL A 10 8.79 -11.40 -9.05
C VAL A 10 7.35 -11.01 -8.72
N ALA A 11 7.04 -9.72 -8.60
CA ALA A 11 5.70 -9.26 -8.28
C ALA A 11 4.67 -9.65 -9.36
N ARG A 12 5.04 -9.58 -10.65
CA ARG A 12 4.21 -10.07 -11.75
C ARG A 12 3.92 -11.56 -11.63
N ARG A 13 4.96 -12.37 -11.42
CA ARG A 13 4.82 -13.82 -11.27
C ARG A 13 3.96 -14.22 -10.07
N GLU A 14 4.11 -13.54 -8.94
CA GLU A 14 3.36 -13.85 -7.72
C GLU A 14 1.88 -13.44 -7.80
N SER A 15 1.58 -12.34 -8.47
CA SER A 15 0.21 -11.83 -8.61
C SER A 15 -0.53 -12.39 -9.82
N GLY A 16 0.18 -12.82 -10.86
CA GLY A 16 -0.39 -13.17 -12.16
C GLY A 16 -0.82 -11.96 -12.99
N LEU A 17 -0.43 -10.74 -12.58
CA LEU A 17 -0.76 -9.48 -13.23
C LEU A 17 0.51 -8.83 -13.82
N ASP A 18 0.39 -8.05 -14.89
CA ASP A 18 1.54 -7.49 -15.60
C ASP A 18 1.55 -5.95 -15.73
N ASN A 19 0.41 -5.31 -15.49
CA ASN A 19 0.20 -3.88 -15.65
C ASN A 19 0.34 -3.10 -14.33
N PHE A 20 1.45 -2.37 -14.18
CA PHE A 20 1.69 -1.47 -13.03
C PHE A 20 1.11 -0.06 -13.21
N GLY A 21 0.34 0.19 -14.26
CA GLY A 21 -0.14 1.53 -14.60
C GLY A 21 1.01 2.43 -15.05
N GLU A 22 0.95 3.70 -14.68
CA GLU A 22 2.01 4.66 -14.97
C GLU A 22 3.34 4.26 -14.30
N ASP A 23 4.46 4.59 -14.94
CA ASP A 23 5.82 4.27 -14.51
C ASP A 23 6.41 5.29 -13.52
N THR A 24 5.60 6.21 -13.00
CA THR A 24 5.99 7.31 -12.11
C THR A 24 6.71 6.86 -10.83
N PHE A 25 6.58 5.60 -10.42
CA PHE A 25 7.24 5.04 -9.24
C PHE A 25 8.59 4.39 -9.53
N VAL A 26 8.93 4.13 -10.80
CA VAL A 26 10.09 3.31 -11.19
C VAL A 26 11.40 3.97 -10.81
N GLU A 27 11.54 5.28 -11.07
CA GLU A 27 12.73 6.05 -10.70
C GLU A 27 12.97 5.99 -9.18
N ALA A 28 11.93 6.25 -8.39
CA ALA A 28 12.03 6.21 -6.93
C ALA A 28 12.37 4.81 -6.40
N LEU A 29 11.83 3.76 -7.03
CA LEU A 29 12.15 2.37 -6.68
C LEU A 29 13.61 2.03 -7.00
N GLU A 30 14.13 2.46 -8.14
CA GLU A 30 15.53 2.27 -8.52
C GLU A 30 16.47 2.94 -7.51
N VAL A 31 16.20 4.20 -7.16
CA VAL A 31 16.95 4.95 -6.14
C VAL A 31 16.89 4.24 -4.79
N LEU A 32 15.70 3.79 -4.37
CA LEU A 32 15.53 3.03 -3.12
C LEU A 32 16.38 1.76 -3.11
N CYS A 33 16.30 0.92 -4.16
CA CYS A 33 17.08 -0.31 -4.26
C CYS A 33 18.59 -0.03 -4.20
N SER A 34 19.06 1.00 -4.92
CA SER A 34 20.46 1.42 -4.91
C SER A 34 20.93 1.85 -3.51
N ALA A 35 20.14 2.67 -2.80
CA ALA A 35 20.45 3.12 -1.45
C ALA A 35 20.44 1.96 -0.44
N LEU A 36 19.48 1.05 -0.54
CA LEU A 36 19.40 -0.14 0.31
C LEU A 36 20.62 -1.06 0.12
N GLU A 37 21.11 -1.19 -1.11
CA GLU A 37 22.29 -1.99 -1.41
C GLU A 37 23.60 -1.33 -0.97
N ARG A 38 23.74 -0.02 -1.22
CA ARG A 38 25.03 0.67 -1.10
C ARG A 38 25.24 1.38 0.24
N GLU A 39 24.16 1.80 0.88
CA GLU A 39 24.23 2.76 2.00
C GLU A 39 23.62 2.21 3.30
N ALA A 40 22.57 1.37 3.20
CA ALA A 40 21.78 0.98 4.36
C ALA A 40 22.45 -0.03 5.30
N ARG A 41 23.58 -0.66 4.91
CA ARG A 41 24.35 -1.63 5.73
C ARG A 41 23.48 -2.71 6.38
N LEU A 42 22.56 -3.27 5.60
CA LEU A 42 21.58 -4.23 6.08
C LEU A 42 22.25 -5.56 6.45
N ASN A 43 21.78 -6.17 7.54
CA ASN A 43 22.02 -7.59 7.79
C ASN A 43 21.05 -8.44 6.95
N ALA A 44 21.28 -9.76 6.92
CA ALA A 44 20.48 -10.68 6.12
C ALA A 44 18.97 -10.61 6.45
N ALA A 45 18.61 -10.50 7.74
CA ALA A 45 17.23 -10.41 8.18
C ALA A 45 16.56 -9.10 7.71
N GLY A 46 17.27 -7.97 7.82
CA GLY A 46 16.81 -6.67 7.36
C GLY A 46 16.63 -6.62 5.84
N GLY A 47 17.57 -7.21 5.09
CA GLY A 47 17.46 -7.37 3.64
C GLY A 47 16.22 -8.17 3.24
N GLN A 48 15.97 -9.31 3.90
CA GLN A 48 14.79 -10.12 3.62
C GLN A 48 13.49 -9.39 3.98
N ALA A 49 13.44 -8.68 5.11
CA ALA A 49 12.27 -7.94 5.55
C ALA A 49 11.91 -6.81 4.57
N LEU A 50 12.89 -6.02 4.13
CA LEU A 50 12.67 -4.94 3.16
C LEU A 50 12.31 -5.48 1.78
N ARG A 51 12.95 -6.57 1.33
CA ARG A 51 12.56 -7.24 0.08
C ARG A 51 11.10 -7.67 0.12
N GLY A 52 10.66 -8.32 1.19
CA GLY A 52 9.26 -8.72 1.38
C GLY A 52 8.30 -7.52 1.40
N LEU A 53 8.72 -6.42 2.03
CA LEU A 53 7.95 -5.18 2.07
C LEU A 53 7.76 -4.55 0.68
N ILE A 54 8.83 -4.44 -0.10
CA ILE A 54 8.79 -3.89 -1.46
C ILE A 54 7.91 -4.76 -2.36
N LEU A 55 8.13 -6.08 -2.37
CA LEU A 55 7.30 -7.00 -3.16
C LEU A 55 5.83 -6.92 -2.78
N ARG A 56 5.52 -6.79 -1.48
CA ARG A 56 4.15 -6.59 -1.02
C ARG A 56 3.53 -5.34 -1.64
N TYR A 57 4.23 -4.21 -1.68
CA TYR A 57 3.71 -2.98 -2.27
C TYR A 57 3.60 -3.04 -3.79
N LEU A 58 4.55 -3.69 -4.47
CA LEU A 58 4.48 -3.90 -5.93
C LEU A 58 3.27 -4.73 -6.32
N ARG A 59 2.98 -5.83 -5.60
CA ARG A 59 1.76 -6.63 -5.83
C ARG A 59 0.49 -5.83 -5.58
N GLN A 60 0.44 -5.06 -4.49
CA GLN A 60 -0.71 -4.20 -4.20
C GLN A 60 -0.94 -3.16 -5.31
N ARG A 61 0.14 -2.63 -5.91
CA ARG A 61 0.01 -1.74 -7.06
C ARG A 61 -0.63 -2.46 -8.24
N LEU A 62 -0.14 -3.64 -8.62
CA LEU A 62 -0.74 -4.45 -9.70
C LEU A 62 -2.23 -4.73 -9.44
N GLU A 63 -2.57 -5.12 -8.20
CA GLU A 63 -3.95 -5.39 -7.79
C GLU A 63 -4.86 -4.16 -7.89
N VAL A 64 -4.35 -2.98 -7.49
CA VAL A 64 -5.09 -1.71 -7.59
C VAL A 64 -5.31 -1.31 -9.05
N GLU A 65 -4.28 -1.42 -9.89
CA GLU A 65 -4.40 -1.12 -11.33
C GLU A 65 -5.37 -2.07 -12.03
N GLU A 66 -5.33 -3.36 -11.68
CA GLU A 66 -6.29 -4.34 -12.18
C GLU A 66 -7.72 -4.00 -11.73
N TRP A 67 -7.90 -3.56 -10.48
CA TRP A 67 -9.20 -3.09 -10.00
C TRP A 67 -9.72 -1.92 -10.84
N TYR A 68 -8.91 -0.89 -11.09
CA TYR A 68 -9.30 0.25 -11.93
C TYR A 68 -9.60 -0.15 -13.37
N ARG A 69 -8.85 -1.10 -13.93
CA ARG A 69 -9.10 -1.64 -15.27
C ARG A 69 -10.46 -2.34 -15.35
N LEU A 70 -10.82 -3.09 -14.31
CA LEU A 70 -12.09 -3.82 -14.23
C LEU A 70 -13.28 -2.94 -13.82
N HIS A 71 -13.04 -1.86 -13.07
CA HIS A 71 -14.05 -0.99 -12.48
C HIS A 71 -13.75 0.49 -12.75
N PRO A 72 -13.78 0.94 -14.02
CA PRO A 72 -13.43 2.31 -14.39
C PRO A 72 -14.31 3.36 -13.69
N GLU A 73 -15.55 3.02 -13.33
CA GLU A 73 -16.47 3.88 -12.57
C GLU A 73 -15.94 4.24 -11.17
N THR A 74 -14.93 3.53 -10.66
CA THR A 74 -14.24 3.89 -9.42
C THR A 74 -13.60 5.27 -9.53
N ALA A 75 -13.11 5.65 -10.71
CA ALA A 75 -12.48 6.95 -10.95
C ALA A 75 -13.48 8.12 -10.94
N ASP A 76 -14.77 7.86 -11.16
CA ASP A 76 -15.80 8.90 -11.21
C ASP A 76 -16.27 9.34 -9.81
N ARG A 77 -15.85 8.64 -8.75
CA ARG A 77 -16.26 8.96 -7.37
C ARG A 77 -15.51 10.17 -6.83
N SER A 78 -16.23 11.24 -6.55
CA SER A 78 -15.69 12.40 -5.85
C SER A 78 -15.51 12.14 -4.35
N LEU A 79 -14.35 12.49 -3.81
CA LEU A 79 -14.11 12.55 -2.36
C LEU A 79 -14.48 13.95 -1.87
N GLU A 80 -15.61 14.06 -1.19
CA GLU A 80 -16.09 15.35 -0.65
C GLU A 80 -15.40 15.67 0.69
N ALA A 81 -14.86 16.89 0.79
CA ALA A 81 -14.25 17.44 2.01
C ALA A 81 -13.27 16.49 2.77
N PRO A 82 -12.25 15.91 2.10
CA PRO A 82 -11.28 15.06 2.78
C PRO A 82 -10.45 15.84 3.80
N LEU A 83 -10.26 15.27 4.99
CA LEU A 83 -9.39 15.81 6.03
C LEU A 83 -8.03 15.08 6.02
N PHE A 84 -6.95 15.84 5.87
CA PHE A 84 -5.59 15.32 5.92
C PHE A 84 -4.89 15.75 7.21
N GLY A 85 -4.47 14.77 8.01
CA GLY A 85 -3.63 15.01 9.19
C GLY A 85 -2.15 15.04 8.80
N VAL A 86 -1.53 16.22 8.81
CA VAL A 86 -0.09 16.38 8.58
C VAL A 86 0.56 16.87 9.87
N SER A 87 1.52 16.11 10.39
CA SER A 87 2.25 16.47 11.60
C SER A 87 3.63 15.85 11.63
N LEU A 88 4.49 16.32 12.55
CA LEU A 88 5.71 15.61 12.89
C LEU A 88 5.38 14.32 13.65
N PRO A 89 6.27 13.31 13.63
CA PRO A 89 6.20 12.20 14.54
C PRO A 89 6.16 12.69 16.00
N ARG A 90 5.40 12.00 16.85
CA ARG A 90 5.35 12.22 18.32
C ARG A 90 4.68 13.53 18.79
N THR A 91 3.79 14.12 17.98
CA THR A 91 3.00 15.31 18.36
C THR A 91 1.55 15.00 18.75
N GLY A 92 1.25 13.75 19.12
CA GLY A 92 -0.11 13.33 19.47
C GLY A 92 -1.04 13.09 18.29
N SER A 93 -0.54 13.04 17.05
CA SER A 93 -1.36 12.78 15.85
C SER A 93 -2.11 11.45 15.90
N THR A 94 -1.55 10.42 16.54
CA THR A 94 -2.28 9.16 16.77
C THR A 94 -3.54 9.38 17.61
N ALA A 95 -3.45 10.13 18.71
CA ALA A 95 -4.60 10.40 19.58
C ALA A 95 -5.66 11.23 18.82
N LEU A 96 -5.23 12.21 18.03
CA LEU A 96 -6.12 12.99 17.18
C LEU A 96 -6.83 12.12 16.14
N SER A 97 -6.12 11.23 15.45
CA SER A 97 -6.72 10.30 14.48
C SER A 97 -7.77 9.39 15.12
N PHE A 98 -7.52 8.88 16.33
CA PHE A 98 -8.50 8.08 17.08
C PHE A 98 -9.74 8.90 17.47
N LEU A 99 -9.54 10.13 17.93
CA LEU A 99 -10.64 11.04 18.28
C LEU A 99 -11.54 11.31 17.06
N LEU A 100 -10.94 11.64 15.91
CA LEU A 100 -11.66 11.86 14.66
C LEU A 100 -12.38 10.59 14.16
N SER A 101 -11.78 9.42 14.36
CA SER A 101 -12.37 8.13 13.95
C SER A 101 -13.59 7.69 14.77
N SER A 102 -13.87 8.39 15.89
CA SER A 102 -15.00 8.08 16.76
C SER A 102 -16.33 8.66 16.24
N ASP A 103 -16.27 9.59 15.28
CA ASP A 103 -17.46 10.13 14.62
C ASP A 103 -18.00 9.09 13.60
N PRO A 104 -19.26 8.61 13.72
CA PRO A 104 -19.83 7.65 12.78
C PRO A 104 -20.02 8.21 11.36
N GLY A 105 -20.03 9.53 11.19
CA GLY A 105 -20.05 10.19 9.87
C GLY A 105 -18.70 10.23 9.18
N VAL A 106 -17.60 9.90 9.87
CA VAL A 106 -16.24 9.96 9.34
C VAL A 106 -15.77 8.59 8.86
N ARG A 107 -15.41 8.52 7.58
CA ARG A 107 -14.68 7.39 7.02
C ARG A 107 -13.17 7.64 7.14
N TYR A 108 -12.47 6.80 7.88
CA TYR A 108 -11.01 6.83 8.02
C TYR A 108 -10.37 5.56 7.44
N LEU A 109 -9.13 5.62 6.95
CA LEU A 109 -8.41 4.44 6.46
C LEU A 109 -8.01 3.53 7.63
N ARG A 110 -8.59 2.32 7.70
CA ARG A 110 -8.25 1.38 8.78
C ARG A 110 -6.91 0.72 8.47
N GLN A 111 -6.16 0.37 9.51
CA GLN A 111 -4.82 -0.19 9.35
C GLN A 111 -4.80 -1.47 8.50
N TRP A 112 -5.79 -2.36 8.69
CA TRP A 112 -5.90 -3.58 7.86
C TRP A 112 -6.24 -3.28 6.38
N GLU A 113 -7.03 -2.23 6.11
CA GLU A 113 -7.35 -1.80 4.74
C GLU A 113 -6.12 -1.23 4.06
N SER A 114 -5.29 -0.48 4.79
CA SER A 114 -4.00 0.01 4.26
C SER A 114 -2.97 -1.11 4.05
N ALA A 115 -3.03 -2.17 4.86
CA ALA A 115 -2.09 -3.29 4.76
C ALA A 115 -2.41 -4.21 3.59
N GLN A 116 -3.69 -4.35 3.27
CA GLN A 116 -4.21 -5.16 2.16
C GLN A 116 -5.44 -4.47 1.55
N PRO A 117 -5.26 -3.55 0.59
CA PRO A 117 -6.35 -2.75 0.01
C PRO A 117 -7.22 -3.54 -0.97
N TYR A 118 -6.68 -4.63 -1.54
CA TYR A 118 -7.36 -5.46 -2.51
C TYR A 118 -7.75 -6.85 -1.94
N PRO A 119 -8.95 -7.37 -2.26
CA PRO A 119 -10.04 -6.66 -2.93
C PRO A 119 -10.64 -5.57 -2.01
N PRO A 120 -11.26 -4.50 -2.53
CA PRO A 120 -11.79 -3.43 -1.68
C PRO A 120 -12.78 -3.95 -0.62
N PRO A 121 -12.83 -3.38 0.60
CA PRO A 121 -13.74 -3.84 1.65
C PRO A 121 -15.22 -3.96 1.25
N SER A 122 -15.66 -3.12 0.30
CA SER A 122 -17.03 -3.13 -0.23
C SER A 122 -17.39 -4.40 -0.99
N THR A 123 -16.42 -5.23 -1.38
CA THR A 123 -16.66 -6.50 -2.08
C THR A 123 -16.94 -7.66 -1.11
N VAL A 124 -16.79 -7.45 0.19
CA VAL A 124 -16.94 -8.50 1.20
C VAL A 124 -18.26 -8.35 1.93
N VAL A 125 -19.04 -9.44 1.99
CA VAL A 125 -20.29 -9.50 2.76
C VAL A 125 -19.97 -10.04 4.16
N GLY A 126 -20.35 -9.28 5.19
CA GLY A 126 -20.12 -9.65 6.59
C GLY A 126 -18.76 -9.21 7.12
N PRO A 127 -18.23 -9.86 8.17
CA PRO A 127 -16.92 -9.55 8.74
C PRO A 127 -15.80 -9.79 7.71
N ASP A 128 -15.01 -8.75 7.43
CA ASP A 128 -13.87 -8.88 6.53
C ASP A 128 -12.79 -9.80 7.13
N PRO A 129 -12.36 -10.88 6.46
CA PRO A 129 -11.40 -11.83 7.00
C PRO A 129 -10.02 -11.22 7.27
N ARG A 130 -9.70 -10.05 6.70
CA ARG A 130 -8.45 -9.30 6.94
C ARG A 130 -8.48 -8.52 8.25
N ARG A 131 -9.68 -8.26 8.79
CA ARG A 131 -9.85 -7.80 10.17
C ARG A 131 -9.53 -9.02 11.03
N GLY A 132 -8.27 -9.17 11.44
CA GLY A 132 -7.90 -10.26 12.35
C GLY A 132 -8.91 -10.39 13.50
N THR A 133 -9.13 -11.62 13.98
CA THR A 133 -10.00 -11.86 15.14
C THR A 133 -9.43 -11.12 16.34
N SER A 134 -10.04 -10.00 16.70
CA SER A 134 -9.74 -9.30 17.95
C SER A 134 -10.37 -10.02 19.14
#